data_AF-A0AB37Z829-F1
#
_entry.id   AF-A0AB37Z829-F1
#
_cell.length_a   1.000
_cell.length_b   1.000
_cell.length_c   1.000
_cell.angle_alpha   90.00
_cell.angle_beta   90.00
_cell.angle_gamma   90.00
#
_symmetry.space_group_name_H-M   'P 1'
#
loop_
_entity.id
_entity.type
_entity.pdbx_description
1 polymer ?
#
loop_
_entity_poly.entity_id
_entity_poly.type
_entity_poly.pdbx_seq_one_letter_code
_entity_poly.pdbx_strand_id
1 'polypeptide(L)'
;MKSDWDDAPDYIRNNKKQSPWRTVVILGVGSAITWGLIALFAKPIVIDVNQLKQAIRVGGHPVFSEQPAQTYSEPLQPIQQASAPFEPAPQIAQSPSQADIEWSEQQAALVGEPGQNSFNDDNYTPKQPANVYTPTTYKQVASVSTSSERKSKPVRREQTVKWIKGWNGGTNYLAEWVAVNNYIDSSSVCANHRKGSIDYRECRKAAKQHYHEECRIWRERYDNDRKARSSRMEQRFCSAASSFSPMG
;
A
#
# COMPACT_ATOMS: atom_id res chain seq x y z
N MET A 1 -29.81 26.32 31.50
CA MET A 1 -30.42 27.14 30.45
C MET A 1 -30.69 26.24 29.26
N LYS A 2 -31.96 25.96 28.95
CA LYS A 2 -32.35 25.22 27.74
C LYS A 2 -32.49 26.24 26.62
N SER A 3 -31.80 26.02 25.51
CA SER A 3 -31.98 26.83 24.30
C SER A 3 -33.32 26.43 23.68
N ASP A 4 -34.28 27.35 23.69
CA ASP A 4 -35.58 27.17 23.06
C ASP A 4 -35.43 27.18 21.53
N TRP A 5 -36.25 26.38 20.86
CA TRP A 5 -36.19 26.14 19.42
C TRP A 5 -36.79 27.30 18.59
N ASP A 6 -37.14 28.41 19.25
CA ASP A 6 -37.81 29.57 18.69
C ASP A 6 -36.87 30.57 17.98
N ASP A 7 -35.55 30.46 18.17
CA ASP A 7 -34.54 31.34 17.53
C ASP A 7 -34.05 30.82 16.14
N ALA A 8 -34.71 29.82 15.56
CA ALA A 8 -34.28 29.28 14.26
C ALA A 8 -34.76 30.14 13.07
N PRO A 9 -33.89 30.46 12.09
CA PRO A 9 -34.25 31.31 10.95
C PRO A 9 -35.29 30.66 10.02
N ASP A 10 -36.18 31.50 9.47
CA ASP A 10 -37.43 31.10 8.78
C ASP A 10 -37.26 30.07 7.65
N TYR A 11 -36.09 30.02 7.00
CA TYR A 11 -35.81 29.06 5.93
C TYR A 11 -35.72 27.61 6.43
N ILE A 12 -35.47 27.37 7.73
CA ILE A 12 -35.45 26.02 8.32
C ILE A 12 -36.87 25.56 8.68
N ARG A 13 -37.78 26.49 8.98
CA ARG A 13 -39.15 26.20 9.43
C ARG A 13 -40.06 25.70 8.30
N ASN A 14 -39.74 26.02 7.04
CA ASN A 14 -40.66 25.81 5.91
C ASN A 14 -40.60 24.43 5.22
N ASN A 15 -39.73 23.50 5.63
CA ASN A 15 -39.58 22.22 4.92
C ASN A 15 -40.25 21.01 5.59
N LYS A 16 -41.20 21.24 6.51
CA LYS A 16 -41.89 20.18 7.26
C LYS A 16 -43.40 20.22 7.09
N LYS A 17 -43.87 20.05 5.85
CA LYS A 17 -45.24 19.59 5.57
C LYS A 17 -45.15 18.20 4.94
N GLN A 18 -45.19 17.16 5.79
CA GLN A 18 -45.43 15.79 5.34
C GLN A 18 -46.85 15.73 4.74
N SER A 19 -46.92 15.83 3.42
CA SER A 19 -48.17 15.60 2.69
C SER A 19 -48.45 14.08 2.63
N PRO A 20 -49.62 13.61 3.13
CA PRO A 20 -49.93 12.18 3.29
C PRO A 20 -50.22 11.43 1.98
N TRP A 21 -50.04 12.06 0.82
CA TRP A 21 -50.34 11.46 -0.49
C TRP A 21 -49.14 10.92 -1.27
N ARG A 22 -47.91 11.02 -0.74
CA ARG A 22 -46.71 10.47 -1.41
C ARG A 22 -46.43 8.98 -1.11
N THR A 23 -47.15 8.36 -0.20
CA THR A 23 -46.93 6.96 0.21
C THR A 23 -47.70 5.92 -0.61
N VAL A 24 -48.59 6.31 -1.52
CA VAL A 24 -49.47 5.35 -2.24
C VAL A 24 -48.96 4.97 -3.65
N VAL A 25 -47.96 5.66 -4.21
CA VAL A 25 -47.49 5.39 -5.59
C VAL A 25 -46.39 4.31 -5.69
N ILE A 26 -45.79 3.85 -4.59
CA ILE A 26 -44.66 2.90 -4.62
C ILE A 26 -45.09 1.43 -4.34
N LEU A 27 -46.36 1.07 -4.55
CA LEU A 27 -46.84 -0.30 -4.33
C LEU A 27 -47.47 -0.99 -5.56
N GLY A 28 -47.36 -0.42 -6.76
CA GLY A 28 -48.12 -0.88 -7.93
C GLY A 28 -47.37 -1.45 -9.15
N VAL A 29 -46.03 -1.37 -9.25
CA VAL A 29 -45.33 -1.70 -10.53
C VAL A 29 -44.04 -2.53 -10.32
N GLY A 30 -44.02 -3.43 -9.32
CA GLY A 30 -42.80 -4.14 -8.92
C GLY A 30 -42.79 -5.67 -9.09
N SER A 31 -43.81 -6.29 -9.71
CA SER A 31 -44.02 -7.75 -9.55
C SER A 31 -43.95 -8.62 -10.81
N ALA A 32 -43.66 -8.09 -12.00
CA ALA A 32 -43.58 -8.91 -13.22
C ALA A 32 -42.16 -9.14 -13.79
N ILE A 33 -41.17 -8.32 -13.40
CA ILE A 33 -39.83 -8.38 -14.00
C ILE A 33 -38.93 -9.44 -13.30
N THR A 34 -39.28 -9.87 -12.09
CA THR A 34 -38.41 -10.75 -11.29
C THR A 34 -38.46 -12.24 -11.67
N TRP A 35 -39.50 -12.73 -12.34
CA TRP A 35 -39.56 -14.14 -12.76
C TRP A 35 -39.00 -14.41 -14.17
N GLY A 36 -39.00 -13.41 -15.06
CA GLY A 36 -38.45 -13.57 -16.42
C GLY A 36 -36.93 -13.76 -16.46
N LEU A 37 -36.20 -13.21 -15.47
CA LEU A 37 -34.74 -13.30 -15.40
C LEU A 37 -34.24 -14.64 -14.82
N ILE A 38 -35.05 -15.40 -14.10
CA ILE A 38 -34.61 -16.64 -13.44
C ILE A 38 -34.64 -17.84 -14.41
N ALA A 39 -35.51 -17.83 -15.43
CA ALA A 39 -35.58 -18.92 -16.41
C ALA A 39 -34.35 -18.97 -17.38
N LEU A 40 -33.54 -17.92 -17.44
CA LEU A 40 -32.35 -17.86 -18.31
C LEU A 40 -31.08 -18.44 -17.66
N PHE A 41 -31.10 -18.80 -16.36
CA PHE A 41 -29.92 -19.32 -15.64
C PHE A 41 -29.97 -20.84 -15.38
N ALA A 42 -30.89 -21.57 -16.01
CA ALA A 42 -31.03 -23.03 -15.85
C ALA A 42 -30.39 -23.85 -16.99
N LYS A 43 -29.46 -23.27 -17.75
CA LYS A 43 -28.63 -24.02 -18.73
C LYS A 43 -27.17 -23.65 -18.54
N PRO A 44 -26.25 -24.63 -18.39
CA PRO A 44 -24.82 -24.33 -18.40
C PRO A 44 -24.47 -23.81 -19.80
N ILE A 45 -24.19 -22.51 -19.88
CA ILE A 45 -23.66 -21.90 -21.10
C ILE A 45 -22.22 -22.38 -21.20
N VAL A 46 -21.99 -23.44 -21.98
CA VAL A 46 -20.67 -23.73 -22.52
C VAL A 46 -20.37 -22.60 -23.50
N ILE A 47 -19.54 -21.65 -23.08
CA ILE A 47 -19.14 -20.53 -23.92
C ILE A 47 -18.21 -21.09 -25.00
N ASP A 48 -18.78 -21.37 -26.17
CA ASP A 48 -18.00 -21.75 -27.35
C ASP A 48 -17.19 -20.53 -27.82
N VAL A 49 -15.89 -20.61 -27.61
CA VAL A 49 -14.91 -19.56 -27.93
C VAL A 49 -14.91 -19.21 -29.43
N ASN A 50 -15.42 -20.11 -30.29
CA ASN A 50 -15.55 -19.84 -31.73
C ASN A 50 -16.72 -18.91 -32.07
N GLN A 51 -17.79 -18.87 -31.26
CA GLN A 51 -18.89 -17.93 -31.48
C GLN A 51 -18.52 -16.49 -31.09
N LEU A 52 -17.69 -16.31 -30.05
CA LEU A 52 -17.30 -14.97 -29.60
C LEU A 52 -16.39 -14.24 -30.63
N LYS A 53 -15.63 -14.99 -31.42
CA LYS A 53 -14.78 -14.45 -32.50
C LYS A 53 -15.58 -13.75 -33.61
N GLN A 54 -16.83 -14.17 -33.83
CA GLN A 54 -17.65 -13.65 -34.93
C GLN A 54 -18.51 -12.44 -34.54
N ALA A 55 -18.68 -12.20 -33.23
CA ALA A 55 -19.62 -11.21 -32.69
C ALA A 55 -19.06 -9.77 -32.61
N ILE A 56 -17.74 -9.59 -32.63
CA ILE A 56 -17.13 -8.25 -32.57
C ILE A 56 -16.81 -7.78 -33.99
N ARG A 57 -17.80 -7.15 -34.62
CA ARG A 57 -17.66 -6.46 -35.92
C ARG A 57 -17.66 -4.95 -35.68
N VAL A 58 -16.54 -4.28 -35.97
CA VAL A 58 -16.46 -2.82 -35.94
C VAL A 58 -16.39 -2.35 -37.39
N GLY A 59 -17.42 -1.63 -37.86
CA GLY A 59 -17.45 -1.09 -39.22
C GLY A 59 -17.54 -2.13 -40.35
N GLY A 60 -18.16 -3.29 -40.11
CA GLY A 60 -18.41 -4.30 -41.16
C GLY A 60 -17.25 -5.26 -41.47
N HIS A 61 -16.09 -5.09 -40.85
CA HIS A 61 -14.92 -5.97 -41.04
C HIS A 61 -14.56 -6.70 -39.73
N PRO A 62 -14.18 -7.99 -39.77
CA PRO A 62 -13.72 -8.72 -38.58
C PRO A 62 -12.38 -8.17 -38.11
N VAL A 63 -12.26 -7.87 -36.81
CA VAL A 63 -11.05 -7.28 -36.20
C VAL A 63 -9.88 -8.28 -36.09
N PHE A 64 -10.16 -9.58 -36.18
CA PHE A 64 -9.15 -10.63 -36.20
C PHE A 64 -9.14 -11.31 -37.56
N SER A 65 -8.22 -10.90 -38.42
CA SER A 65 -7.79 -11.70 -39.56
C SER A 65 -6.91 -12.83 -39.03
N GLU A 66 -7.14 -14.06 -39.49
CA GLU A 66 -6.14 -15.11 -39.39
C GLU A 66 -4.84 -14.58 -39.99
N GLN A 67 -3.83 -14.45 -39.14
CA GLN A 67 -2.47 -14.23 -39.58
C GLN A 67 -1.99 -15.61 -40.05
N PRO A 68 -1.81 -15.86 -41.36
CA PRO A 68 -1.13 -17.08 -41.78
C PRO A 68 0.25 -17.05 -41.13
N ALA A 69 0.66 -18.19 -40.58
CA ALA A 69 1.99 -18.40 -40.04
C ALA A 69 3.02 -18.06 -41.11
N GLN A 70 3.49 -16.82 -41.11
CA GLN A 70 4.64 -16.39 -41.88
C GLN A 70 5.85 -16.69 -41.01
N THR A 71 6.57 -17.71 -41.40
CA THR A 71 7.90 -18.07 -40.94
C THR A 71 8.77 -16.80 -40.94
N TYR A 72 8.97 -16.20 -39.77
CA TYR A 72 9.93 -15.10 -39.64
C TYR A 72 11.33 -15.70 -39.74
N SER A 73 11.88 -15.67 -40.95
CA SER A 73 13.31 -15.91 -41.17
C SER A 73 13.97 -14.56 -40.99
N GLU A 74 14.48 -14.27 -39.79
CA GLU A 74 15.28 -13.08 -39.53
C GLU A 74 16.68 -13.30 -40.12
N PRO A 75 17.12 -12.56 -41.15
CA PRO A 75 18.52 -12.55 -41.51
C PRO A 75 19.28 -11.82 -40.40
N LEU A 76 20.18 -12.54 -39.71
CA LEU A 76 21.20 -11.97 -38.82
C LEU A 76 21.98 -10.88 -39.59
N GLN A 77 21.58 -9.63 -39.41
CA GLN A 77 22.45 -8.51 -39.70
C GLN A 77 23.33 -8.30 -38.48
N PRO A 78 24.67 -8.36 -38.61
CA PRO A 78 25.54 -7.99 -37.51
C PRO A 78 25.30 -6.52 -37.17
N ILE A 79 24.99 -6.25 -35.91
CA ILE A 79 24.96 -4.90 -35.34
C ILE A 79 26.34 -4.28 -35.58
N GLN A 80 26.46 -3.40 -36.57
CA GLN A 80 27.57 -2.45 -36.62
C GLN A 80 27.37 -1.48 -35.46
N GLN A 81 28.13 -1.68 -34.38
CA GLN A 81 28.30 -0.68 -33.34
C GLN A 81 28.86 0.58 -34.00
N ALA A 82 28.03 1.61 -34.11
CA ALA A 82 28.53 2.95 -34.35
C ALA A 82 29.38 3.33 -33.13
N SER A 83 30.71 3.23 -33.26
CA SER A 83 31.65 3.79 -32.30
C SER A 83 31.47 5.30 -32.31
N ALA A 84 30.68 5.82 -31.38
CA ALA A 84 30.73 7.23 -31.04
C ALA A 84 32.17 7.55 -30.58
N PRO A 85 32.80 8.63 -31.07
CA PRO A 85 34.06 9.09 -30.51
C PRO A 85 33.85 9.38 -29.03
N PHE A 86 34.56 8.65 -28.16
CA PHE A 86 34.70 9.04 -26.77
C PHE A 86 35.53 10.32 -26.74
N GLU A 87 34.86 11.45 -26.57
CA GLU A 87 35.52 12.69 -26.20
C GLU A 87 35.95 12.55 -24.73
N PRO A 88 37.26 12.60 -24.41
CA PRO A 88 37.67 12.59 -23.02
C PRO A 88 37.20 13.88 -22.34
N ALA A 89 36.45 13.75 -21.26
CA ALA A 89 36.09 14.88 -20.42
C ALA A 89 37.37 15.63 -19.98
N PRO A 90 37.38 16.97 -20.00
CA PRO A 90 38.55 17.73 -19.58
C PRO A 90 38.85 17.41 -18.12
N GLN A 91 40.05 16.89 -17.87
CA GLN A 91 40.60 16.72 -16.53
C GLN A 91 40.89 18.12 -16.00
N ILE A 92 39.98 18.67 -15.20
CA ILE A 92 40.25 19.86 -14.42
C ILE A 92 41.22 19.45 -13.33
N ALA A 93 42.52 19.56 -13.59
CA ALA A 93 43.54 19.56 -12.55
C ALA A 93 43.34 20.84 -11.73
N GLN A 94 42.54 20.75 -10.67
CA GLN A 94 42.45 21.81 -9.69
C GLN A 94 43.76 21.82 -8.92
N SER A 95 44.60 22.83 -9.17
CA SER A 95 45.72 23.12 -8.28
C SER A 95 45.18 23.34 -6.87
N PRO A 96 45.70 22.65 -5.83
CA PRO A 96 45.24 22.83 -4.48
C PRO A 96 45.40 24.30 -4.08
N SER A 97 44.38 24.85 -3.42
CA SER A 97 44.43 26.24 -2.98
C SER A 97 45.47 26.38 -1.86
N GLN A 98 45.98 27.60 -1.66
CA GLN A 98 46.99 27.87 -0.63
C GLN A 98 46.49 27.47 0.78
N ALA A 99 45.17 27.51 1.00
CA ALA A 99 44.53 27.06 2.23
C ALA A 99 44.55 25.53 2.40
N ASP A 100 44.46 24.75 1.31
CA ASP A 100 44.54 23.29 1.35
C ASP A 100 45.97 22.80 1.67
N ILE A 101 46.96 23.54 1.18
CA ILE A 101 48.39 23.31 1.46
C ILE A 101 48.67 23.58 2.93
N GLU A 102 48.22 24.73 3.44
CA GLU A 102 48.42 25.12 4.84
C GLU A 102 47.73 24.16 5.82
N TRP A 103 46.51 23.71 5.49
CA TRP A 103 45.83 22.67 6.28
C TRP A 103 46.59 21.34 6.28
N SER A 104 47.13 20.91 5.14
CA SER A 104 47.90 19.67 5.05
C SER A 104 49.22 19.75 5.81
N GLU A 105 49.92 20.88 5.76
CA GLU A 105 51.16 21.10 6.50
C GLU A 105 50.90 21.14 8.01
N GLN A 106 49.80 21.75 8.46
CA GLN A 106 49.37 21.67 9.86
C GLN A 106 49.12 20.24 10.31
N GLN A 107 48.46 19.41 9.49
CA GLN A 107 48.26 18.00 9.84
C GLN A 107 49.58 17.22 9.86
N ALA A 108 50.49 17.47 8.93
CA ALA A 108 51.80 16.84 8.90
C ALA A 108 52.67 17.22 10.11
N ALA A 109 52.57 18.46 10.60
CA ALA A 109 53.30 18.92 11.78
C ALA A 109 52.73 18.36 13.11
N LEU A 110 51.44 18.01 13.14
CA LEU A 110 50.79 17.33 14.27
C LEU A 110 51.11 15.83 14.34
N VAL A 111 51.51 15.20 13.22
CA VAL A 111 52.07 13.85 13.19
C VAL A 111 53.56 13.94 13.54
N GLY A 112 53.83 14.37 14.77
CA GLY A 112 55.17 14.40 15.33
C GLY A 112 55.80 13.00 15.33
N GLU A 113 57.02 12.95 14.81
CA GLU A 113 58.06 11.90 14.92
C GLU A 113 57.61 10.46 14.64
N PRO A 114 58.15 9.77 13.62
CA PRO A 114 57.97 8.33 13.48
C PRO A 114 58.61 7.64 14.68
N GLY A 115 57.80 7.34 15.69
CA GLY A 115 58.24 6.66 16.90
C GLY A 115 58.99 5.40 16.52
N GLN A 116 60.21 5.24 17.03
CA GLN A 116 60.98 4.01 16.88
C GLN A 116 60.24 2.86 17.59
N ASN A 117 59.33 2.20 16.88
CA ASN A 117 58.77 0.93 17.29
C ASN A 117 59.24 -0.13 16.30
N SER A 118 60.48 -0.61 16.51
CA SER A 118 60.87 -1.95 16.06
C SER A 118 59.99 -2.93 16.80
N PHE A 119 58.91 -3.38 16.15
CA PHE A 119 58.08 -4.47 16.64
C PHE A 119 58.87 -5.78 16.48
N ASN A 120 59.32 -6.34 17.61
CA ASN A 120 59.89 -7.67 17.68
C ASN A 120 59.03 -8.52 18.63
N ASP A 121 58.47 -9.62 18.10
CA ASP A 121 57.58 -10.54 18.82
C ASP A 121 58.29 -11.31 19.96
N ASP A 122 59.62 -11.33 19.97
CA ASP A 122 60.41 -12.02 21.00
C ASP A 122 60.46 -11.30 22.36
N ASN A 123 59.93 -10.07 22.46
CA ASN A 123 59.92 -9.29 23.70
C ASN A 123 58.51 -8.91 24.18
N TYR A 124 57.52 -9.77 23.92
CA TYR A 124 56.19 -9.63 24.52
C TYR A 124 55.99 -10.66 25.63
N THR A 125 56.06 -10.22 26.89
CA THR A 125 55.61 -11.01 28.04
C THR A 125 54.24 -10.49 28.50
N PRO A 126 53.13 -11.22 28.25
CA PRO A 126 51.82 -10.77 28.67
C PRO A 126 51.73 -10.72 30.20
N LYS A 127 51.40 -9.53 30.72
CA LYS A 127 51.12 -9.35 32.16
C LYS A 127 49.74 -9.93 32.47
N GLN A 128 49.62 -10.60 33.62
CA GLN A 128 48.34 -11.08 34.12
C GLN A 128 47.39 -9.90 34.39
N PRO A 129 46.08 -10.03 34.12
CA PRO A 129 45.13 -8.96 34.38
C PRO A 129 45.09 -8.66 35.88
N ALA A 130 45.45 -7.42 36.25
CA ALA A 130 45.55 -7.00 37.65
C ALA A 130 44.19 -6.96 38.38
N ASN A 131 43.07 -6.92 37.64
CA ASN A 131 41.73 -6.84 38.20
C ASN A 131 40.83 -7.90 37.58
N VAL A 132 40.71 -9.05 38.25
CA VAL A 132 39.71 -10.07 37.91
C VAL A 132 38.43 -9.72 38.68
N TYR A 133 37.45 -9.16 37.98
CA TYR A 133 36.10 -9.00 38.52
C TYR A 133 35.41 -10.37 38.52
N THR A 134 35.14 -10.94 39.70
CA THR A 134 34.24 -12.09 39.83
C THR A 134 32.80 -11.58 39.79
N PRO A 135 32.02 -11.87 38.72
CA PRO A 135 30.62 -11.50 38.71
C PRO A 135 29.88 -12.31 39.79
N THR A 136 28.98 -11.66 40.52
CA THR A 136 28.08 -12.31 41.45
C THR A 136 27.23 -13.34 40.70
N THR A 137 27.31 -14.60 41.11
CA THR A 137 26.45 -15.66 40.60
C THR A 137 25.00 -15.32 40.95
N TYR A 138 24.23 -14.85 39.98
CA TYR A 138 22.78 -14.83 40.12
C TYR A 138 22.32 -16.28 40.19
N LYS A 139 21.67 -16.66 41.30
CA LYS A 139 20.85 -17.87 41.30
C LYS A 139 19.80 -17.67 40.23
N GLN A 140 19.91 -18.39 39.11
CA GLN A 140 18.81 -18.56 38.19
C GLN A 140 17.69 -19.20 39.00
N VAL A 141 16.74 -18.37 39.47
CA VAL A 141 15.41 -18.87 39.75
C VAL A 141 14.95 -19.44 38.42
N ALA A 142 14.92 -20.78 38.34
CA ALA A 142 14.29 -21.47 37.24
C ALA A 142 12.93 -20.78 37.08
N SER A 143 12.73 -20.13 35.92
CA SER A 143 11.42 -19.64 35.57
C SER A 143 10.55 -20.88 35.61
N VAL A 144 9.73 -21.02 36.64
CA VAL A 144 8.59 -21.92 36.60
C VAL A 144 7.84 -21.42 35.38
N SER A 145 7.97 -22.15 34.28
CA SER A 145 7.14 -21.97 33.12
C SER A 145 5.76 -22.30 33.62
N THR A 146 5.07 -21.31 34.18
CA THR A 146 3.63 -21.28 34.17
C THR A 146 3.29 -21.25 32.70
N SER A 147 3.19 -22.44 32.11
CA SER A 147 2.32 -22.70 30.98
C SER A 147 0.89 -22.41 31.45
N SER A 148 0.63 -21.16 31.78
CA SER A 148 -0.65 -20.56 31.52
C SER A 148 -0.78 -20.72 30.03
N GLU A 149 -1.50 -21.75 29.64
CA GLU A 149 -2.11 -21.90 28.34
C GLU A 149 -2.88 -20.62 28.08
N ARG A 150 -2.16 -19.59 27.58
CA ARG A 150 -2.74 -18.33 27.14
C ARG A 150 -3.59 -18.78 25.97
N LYS A 151 -4.87 -19.06 26.25
CA LYS A 151 -5.90 -19.27 25.24
C LYS A 151 -5.75 -18.10 24.27
N SER A 152 -5.04 -18.33 23.18
CA SER A 152 -4.81 -17.31 22.18
C SER A 152 -6.19 -17.00 21.64
N LYS A 153 -6.69 -15.78 21.89
CA LYS A 153 -7.98 -15.38 21.35
C LYS A 153 -7.97 -15.67 19.84
N PRO A 154 -9.01 -16.32 19.30
CA PRO A 154 -9.04 -16.65 17.89
C PRO A 154 -8.87 -15.36 17.08
N VAL A 155 -7.83 -15.30 16.24
CA VAL A 155 -7.56 -14.15 15.38
C VAL A 155 -8.55 -14.17 14.23
N ARG A 156 -9.45 -13.18 14.16
CA ARG A 156 -10.36 -13.06 13.03
C ARG A 156 -9.65 -12.30 11.90
N ARG A 157 -9.42 -12.99 10.78
CA ARG A 157 -8.90 -12.41 9.53
C ARG A 157 -10.05 -12.29 8.53
N GLU A 158 -10.21 -11.11 7.97
CA GLU A 158 -11.21 -10.82 6.93
C GLU A 158 -10.49 -10.26 5.71
N GLN A 159 -10.51 -10.98 4.60
CA GLN A 159 -9.97 -10.51 3.32
C GLN A 159 -11.04 -9.69 2.59
N THR A 160 -10.64 -8.58 1.98
CA THR A 160 -11.52 -7.71 1.22
C THR A 160 -10.85 -7.36 -0.10
N VAL A 161 -11.60 -7.53 -1.19
CA VAL A 161 -11.20 -7.14 -2.54
C VAL A 161 -12.21 -6.10 -3.03
N LYS A 162 -11.74 -4.93 -3.43
CA LYS A 162 -12.62 -3.82 -3.84
C LYS A 162 -11.94 -2.98 -4.92
N TRP A 163 -12.73 -2.56 -5.90
CA TRP A 163 -12.34 -1.50 -6.81
C TRP A 163 -12.38 -0.16 -6.09
N ILE A 164 -11.24 0.51 -6.02
CA ILE A 164 -11.07 1.82 -5.42
C ILE A 164 -10.78 2.85 -6.51
N LYS A 165 -11.33 4.05 -6.35
CA LYS A 165 -11.10 5.15 -7.29
C LYS A 165 -9.67 5.65 -7.18
N GLY A 166 -8.99 5.80 -8.32
CA GLY A 166 -7.66 6.38 -8.38
C GLY A 166 -7.62 7.79 -7.80
N TRP A 167 -6.52 8.13 -7.13
CA TRP A 167 -6.32 9.44 -6.50
C TRP A 167 -6.40 10.60 -7.50
N ASN A 168 -5.90 10.40 -8.72
CA ASN A 168 -5.92 11.41 -9.79
C ASN A 168 -7.25 11.45 -10.56
N GLY A 169 -8.27 10.71 -10.15
CA GLY A 169 -9.58 10.69 -10.82
C GLY A 169 -9.60 9.97 -12.17
N GLY A 170 -8.51 9.31 -12.57
CA GLY A 170 -8.42 8.53 -13.80
C GLY A 170 -8.97 7.11 -13.63
N THR A 171 -8.07 6.15 -13.48
CA THR A 171 -8.38 4.71 -13.45
C THR A 171 -8.76 4.23 -12.04
N ASN A 172 -9.60 3.19 -11.99
CA ASN A 172 -9.86 2.47 -10.74
C ASN A 172 -8.80 1.39 -10.54
N TYR A 173 -8.39 1.16 -9.30
CA TYR A 173 -7.46 0.10 -8.94
C TYR A 173 -8.21 -1.00 -8.20
N LEU A 174 -7.95 -2.26 -8.55
CA LEU A 174 -8.38 -3.38 -7.75
C LEU A 174 -7.46 -3.45 -6.53
N ALA A 175 -7.98 -3.15 -5.35
CA ALA A 175 -7.24 -3.22 -4.10
C ALA A 175 -7.72 -4.42 -3.29
N GLU A 176 -6.75 -5.16 -2.79
CA GLU A 176 -6.94 -6.26 -1.86
C GLU A 176 -6.27 -5.93 -0.53
N TRP A 177 -6.92 -6.25 0.59
CA TRP A 177 -6.34 -6.12 1.91
C TRP A 177 -6.95 -7.11 2.89
N VAL A 178 -6.25 -7.36 4.00
CA VAL A 178 -6.70 -8.19 5.11
C VAL A 178 -6.91 -7.31 6.34
N ALA A 179 -8.06 -7.50 7.00
CA ALA A 179 -8.32 -6.92 8.30
C ALA A 179 -8.17 -7.98 9.40
N VAL A 180 -7.29 -7.72 10.36
CA VAL A 180 -7.02 -8.57 11.52
C VAL A 180 -7.63 -7.94 12.76
N ASN A 181 -8.55 -8.63 13.42
CA ASN A 181 -9.23 -8.13 14.62
C ASN A 181 -9.82 -6.71 14.45
N ASN A 182 -10.38 -6.45 13.26
CA ASN A 182 -10.94 -5.16 12.86
C ASN A 182 -9.94 -4.06 12.44
N TYR A 183 -8.65 -4.31 12.47
CA TYR A 183 -7.63 -3.39 11.97
C TYR A 183 -7.17 -3.83 10.59
N ILE A 184 -7.10 -2.89 9.64
CA ILE A 184 -6.57 -3.18 8.31
C ILE A 184 -5.05 -3.31 8.43
N ASP A 185 -4.52 -4.45 7.99
CA ASP A 185 -3.07 -4.65 7.90
C ASP A 185 -2.51 -3.86 6.72
N SER A 186 -1.74 -2.83 7.01
CA SER A 186 -1.17 -1.90 6.02
C SER A 186 -0.23 -2.60 5.03
N SER A 187 0.40 -3.70 5.42
CA SER A 187 1.32 -4.47 4.58
C SER A 187 0.59 -5.32 3.54
N SER A 188 -0.65 -5.70 3.83
CA SER A 188 -1.51 -6.48 2.95
C SER A 188 -2.19 -5.64 1.85
N VAL A 189 -2.22 -4.32 2.02
CA VAL A 189 -2.92 -3.41 1.09
C VAL A 189 -2.24 -3.41 -0.28
N CYS A 190 -3.03 -3.70 -1.31
CA CYS A 190 -2.59 -3.81 -2.71
C CYS A 190 -1.56 -4.93 -2.94
N ALA A 191 -1.60 -6.00 -2.13
CA ALA A 191 -0.71 -7.15 -2.29
C ALA A 191 -0.91 -7.93 -3.59
N ASN A 192 -2.04 -7.72 -4.28
CA ASN A 192 -2.32 -8.27 -5.61
C ASN A 192 -1.45 -7.65 -6.72
N HIS A 193 -0.82 -6.50 -6.47
CA HIS A 193 0.10 -5.84 -7.40
C HIS A 193 1.55 -6.13 -7.03
N ARG A 194 2.45 -6.19 -8.03
CA ARG A 194 3.88 -6.40 -7.79
C ARG A 194 4.47 -5.24 -6.99
N LYS A 195 5.05 -5.52 -5.82
CA LYS A 195 5.73 -4.51 -4.99
C LYS A 195 6.72 -3.70 -5.83
N GLY A 196 6.63 -2.37 -5.73
CA GLY A 196 7.48 -1.43 -6.46
C GLY A 196 6.94 -0.99 -7.83
N SER A 197 5.92 -1.65 -8.38
CA SER A 197 5.28 -1.22 -9.63
C SER A 197 4.56 0.12 -9.47
N ILE A 198 4.29 0.78 -10.59
CA ILE A 198 3.46 2.00 -10.62
C ILE A 198 2.07 1.69 -10.07
N ASP A 199 1.46 0.59 -10.51
CA ASP A 199 0.14 0.16 -10.02
C ASP A 199 0.11 -0.06 -8.52
N TYR A 200 1.15 -0.65 -7.94
CA TYR A 200 1.26 -0.84 -6.49
C TYR A 200 1.28 0.50 -5.75
N ARG A 201 2.11 1.45 -6.20
CA ARG A 201 2.23 2.79 -5.57
C ARG A 201 0.93 3.58 -5.71
N GLU A 202 0.33 3.58 -6.90
CA GLU A 202 -0.92 4.30 -7.16
C GLU A 202 -2.12 3.66 -6.45
N CYS A 203 -2.20 2.32 -6.41
CA CYS A 203 -3.21 1.60 -5.64
C CYS A 203 -3.11 1.96 -4.16
N ARG A 204 -1.91 2.04 -3.58
CA ARG A 204 -1.75 2.43 -2.17
C ARG A 204 -2.12 3.89 -1.93
N LYS A 205 -1.75 4.82 -2.82
CA LYS A 205 -2.23 6.21 -2.74
C LYS A 205 -3.76 6.30 -2.78
N ALA A 206 -4.37 5.58 -3.72
CA ALA A 206 -5.83 5.47 -3.83
C ALA A 206 -6.45 4.84 -2.58
N ALA A 207 -5.82 3.81 -2.00
CA ALA A 207 -6.33 3.13 -0.81
C ALA A 207 -6.36 4.06 0.41
N LYS A 208 -5.33 4.91 0.57
CA LYS A 208 -5.34 5.93 1.62
C LYS A 208 -6.56 6.85 1.52
N GLN A 209 -6.84 7.33 0.32
CA GLN A 209 -7.98 8.21 0.05
C GLN A 209 -9.31 7.49 0.29
N HIS A 210 -9.38 6.23 -0.12
CA HIS A 210 -10.53 5.38 0.16
C HIS A 210 -10.79 5.26 1.67
N TYR A 211 -9.75 5.07 2.48
CA TYR A 211 -9.91 4.97 3.94
C TYR A 211 -10.35 6.29 4.57
N HIS A 212 -9.86 7.43 4.08
CA HIS A 212 -10.35 8.74 4.53
C HIS A 212 -11.83 8.93 4.22
N GLU A 213 -12.26 8.60 3.01
CA GLU A 213 -13.66 8.73 2.58
C GLU A 213 -14.57 7.78 3.38
N GLU A 214 -14.20 6.51 3.49
CA GLU A 214 -14.96 5.53 4.27
C GLU A 214 -15.01 5.92 5.75
N CYS A 215 -13.91 6.43 6.33
CA CYS A 215 -13.91 6.95 7.69
C CYS A 215 -14.96 8.05 7.88
N ARG A 216 -15.05 9.02 6.95
CA ARG A 216 -16.07 10.07 6.99
C ARG A 216 -17.48 9.48 6.92
N ILE A 217 -17.74 8.61 5.95
CA ILE A 217 -19.06 7.97 5.75
C ILE A 217 -19.47 7.18 7.00
N TRP A 218 -18.55 6.41 7.58
CA TRP A 218 -18.86 5.59 8.75
C TRP A 218 -19.04 6.41 10.02
N ARG A 219 -18.32 7.52 10.16
CA ARG A 219 -18.54 8.49 11.25
C ARG A 219 -19.93 9.10 11.18
N GLU A 220 -20.32 9.62 10.01
CA GLU A 220 -21.67 10.15 9.81
C GLU A 220 -22.73 9.08 10.09
N ARG A 221 -22.53 7.85 9.62
CA ARG A 221 -23.47 6.75 9.91
C ARG A 221 -23.55 6.42 11.40
N TYR A 222 -22.41 6.38 12.10
CA TYR A 222 -22.38 6.10 13.53
C TYR A 222 -23.04 7.23 14.34
N ASP A 223 -22.83 8.49 13.96
CA ASP A 223 -23.48 9.62 14.61
C ASP A 223 -25.00 9.55 14.49
N ASN A 224 -25.51 9.04 13.36
CA ASN A 224 -26.94 8.84 13.11
C ASN A 224 -27.52 7.59 13.80
N ASP A 225 -26.87 6.42 13.71
CA ASP A 225 -27.45 5.14 14.13
C ASP A 225 -26.99 4.66 15.52
N ARG A 226 -25.83 5.13 15.99
CA ARG A 226 -25.16 4.72 17.24
C ARG A 226 -25.02 3.21 17.44
N LYS A 227 -24.89 2.44 16.34
CA LYS A 227 -24.81 0.97 16.39
C LYS A 227 -23.38 0.45 16.60
N ALA A 228 -23.27 -0.74 17.19
CA ALA A 228 -21.97 -1.40 17.36
C ALA A 228 -21.28 -1.72 16.01
N ARG A 229 -22.05 -2.04 14.97
CA ARG A 229 -21.51 -2.33 13.63
C ARG A 229 -20.92 -1.08 12.97
N SER A 230 -21.61 0.05 13.03
CA SER A 230 -21.13 1.32 12.46
C SER A 230 -19.90 1.81 13.22
N SER A 231 -19.92 1.77 14.57
CA SER A 231 -18.74 2.06 15.40
C SER A 231 -17.54 1.19 15.04
N ARG A 232 -17.76 -0.12 14.86
CA ARG A 232 -16.71 -1.06 14.44
C ARG A 232 -16.12 -0.69 13.08
N MET A 233 -16.96 -0.35 12.10
CA MET A 233 -16.50 0.02 10.76
C MET A 233 -15.81 1.38 10.74
N GLU A 234 -16.31 2.35 11.51
CA GLU A 234 -15.66 3.63 11.73
C GLU A 234 -14.25 3.43 12.29
N GLN A 235 -14.11 2.67 13.37
CA GLN A 235 -12.80 2.37 13.96
C GLN A 235 -11.85 1.72 12.94
N ARG A 236 -12.34 0.78 12.13
CA ARG A 236 -11.54 0.08 11.11
C ARG A 236 -10.95 1.06 10.09
N PHE A 237 -11.79 1.89 9.50
CA PHE A 237 -11.34 2.77 8.42
C PHE A 237 -10.64 4.03 8.94
N CYS A 238 -11.07 4.59 10.07
CA CYS A 238 -10.43 5.76 10.66
C CYS A 238 -9.04 5.43 11.21
N SER A 239 -8.85 4.27 11.84
CA SER A 239 -7.51 3.83 12.25
C SER A 239 -6.61 3.66 11.03
N ALA A 240 -7.07 2.97 9.99
CA ALA A 240 -6.33 2.82 8.74
C ALA A 240 -6.02 4.17 8.09
N ALA A 241 -6.97 5.11 8.00
CA ALA A 241 -6.73 6.43 7.42
C ALA A 241 -5.61 7.19 8.15
N SER A 242 -5.55 7.08 9.47
CA SER A 242 -4.54 7.74 10.30
C SER A 242 -3.16 7.06 10.26
N SER A 243 -3.11 5.71 10.30
CA SER A 243 -1.85 4.96 10.44
C SER A 243 -1.26 4.52 9.10
N PHE A 244 -2.04 4.53 8.02
CA PHE A 244 -1.60 4.01 6.73
C PHE A 244 -0.71 5.02 5.97
N SER A 245 0.53 4.61 5.72
CA SER A 245 1.45 5.29 4.81
C SER A 245 1.39 4.63 3.43
N PRO A 246 1.07 5.38 2.34
CA PRO A 246 0.99 4.84 1.00
C PRO A 246 2.37 4.54 0.39
N MET A 247 3.45 5.04 1.00
CA MET A 247 4.82 4.75 0.60
C MET A 247 5.41 3.52 1.29
N GLY A 248 4.80 3.09 2.41
CA GLY A 248 5.35 2.01 3.23
C GLY A 248 6.22 2.61 4.30
#